data_AF-A0A1B0APW3-F1
#
_entry.id   AF-A0A1B0APW3-F1
#
_cell.length_a   1.000
_cell.length_b   1.000
_cell.length_c   1.000
_cell.angle_alpha   90.00
_cell.angle_beta   90.00
_cell.angle_gamma   90.00
#
_symmetry.space_group_name_H-M   'P 1'
#
loop_
_entity.id
_entity.type
_entity.pdbx_description
1 polymer ?
#
loop_
_entity_poly.entity_id
_entity_poly.type
_entity_poly.pdbx_seq_one_letter_code
_entity_poly.pdbx_strand_id
1 'polypeptide(L)'
;MESLKKRAQTYLQPKECVKTGVPSRGVYPICAPPRFRYSFVQKILMGGGSILVMMIIPLWGLFSMPSWADKHQRLGKSNVVEEEESPPPETEEE
;
A
#
# COMPACT_ATOMS: atom_id res chain seq x y z
N MET A 1 -36.23 34.94 49.99
CA MET A 1 -35.30 35.53 48.99
C MET A 1 -35.98 35.58 47.62
N GLU A 2 -37.03 36.38 47.46
CA GLU A 2 -37.87 36.42 46.24
C GLU A 2 -37.96 37.82 45.63
N SER A 3 -36.86 38.58 45.63
CA SER A 3 -36.93 40.02 45.35
C SER A 3 -36.16 40.51 44.12
N LEU A 4 -35.69 39.64 43.22
CA LEU A 4 -34.87 40.09 42.07
C LEU A 4 -35.29 39.49 40.72
N LYS A 5 -36.60 39.38 40.45
CA LYS A 5 -37.09 38.84 39.16
C LYS A 5 -38.11 39.73 38.45
N LYS A 6 -37.91 41.04 38.49
CA LYS A 6 -38.61 42.00 37.61
C LYS A 6 -37.62 43.01 37.02
N ARG A 7 -36.64 42.53 36.24
CA ARG A 7 -35.97 43.41 35.27
C ARG A 7 -36.92 43.56 34.09
N ALA A 8 -37.31 44.81 33.84
CA ALA A 8 -38.26 45.23 32.83
C ALA A 8 -37.98 44.59 31.47
N GLN A 9 -38.99 43.92 30.91
CA GLN A 9 -38.99 43.56 29.49
C GLN A 9 -39.25 44.83 28.69
N THR A 10 -38.19 45.45 28.18
CA THR A 10 -38.30 46.51 27.18
C THR A 10 -38.77 45.90 25.86
N TYR A 11 -39.69 46.56 25.17
CA TYR A 11 -40.39 46.08 23.95
C TYR A 11 -39.47 45.76 22.76
N LEU A 12 -38.19 46.10 22.88
CA LEU A 12 -37.16 45.92 21.85
C LEU A 12 -36.31 44.66 22.05
N GLN A 13 -36.47 43.92 23.14
CA GLN A 13 -35.70 42.69 23.36
C GLN A 13 -36.48 41.45 22.91
N PRO A 14 -35.91 40.61 22.03
CA PRO A 14 -36.54 39.35 21.66
C PRO A 14 -36.66 38.47 22.90
N LYS A 15 -37.86 37.93 23.13
CA LYS A 15 -38.18 37.10 24.31
C LYS A 15 -37.39 35.79 24.35
N GLU A 16 -36.83 35.37 23.22
CA GLU A 16 -36.00 34.18 23.10
C GLU A 16 -34.57 34.58 22.72
N CYS A 17 -33.61 34.08 23.50
CA CYS A 17 -32.20 34.20 23.18
C CYS A 17 -31.93 33.41 21.90
N VAL A 18 -31.85 34.11 20.76
CA VAL A 18 -31.48 33.50 19.48
C VAL A 18 -30.04 33.02 19.62
N LYS A 19 -29.87 31.72 19.83
CA LYS A 19 -28.55 31.07 19.79
C LYS A 19 -28.06 31.15 18.34
N THR A 20 -27.35 32.21 17.99
CA THR A 20 -26.61 32.30 16.73
C THR A 20 -25.38 31.39 16.85
N GLY A 21 -25.61 30.07 16.73
CA GLY A 21 -24.52 29.12 16.53
C GLY A 21 -23.96 29.30 15.13
N VAL A 22 -22.64 29.39 15.00
CA VAL A 22 -21.97 29.26 13.70
C VAL A 22 -22.30 27.86 13.18
N PRO A 23 -22.87 27.70 11.96
CA PRO A 23 -23.13 26.38 11.43
C PRO A 23 -21.81 25.63 11.28
N SER A 24 -21.60 24.60 12.09
CA SER A 24 -20.47 23.70 11.94
C SER A 24 -20.66 22.92 10.65
N ARG A 25 -19.67 22.96 9.75
CA ARG A 25 -19.67 22.14 8.54
C ARG A 25 -19.56 20.67 8.96
N GLY A 26 -20.68 19.96 8.92
CA GLY A 26 -20.67 18.51 9.02
C GLY A 26 -19.93 17.93 7.81
N VAL A 27 -18.70 17.47 8.01
CA VAL A 27 -17.98 16.70 6.99
C VAL A 27 -18.59 15.30 6.99
N TYR A 28 -19.74 15.17 6.33
CA TYR A 28 -20.30 13.87 6.05
C TYR A 28 -19.43 13.17 5.01
N PRO A 29 -19.05 11.89 5.20
CA PRO A 29 -18.33 11.17 4.17
C PRO A 29 -19.19 11.11 2.91
N ILE A 30 -18.63 11.60 1.80
CA ILE A 30 -19.29 11.65 0.49
C ILE A 30 -19.54 10.23 -0.04
N CYS A 31 -18.74 9.26 0.41
CA CYS A 31 -18.77 7.89 -0.08
C CYS A 31 -19.51 6.98 0.91
N ALA A 32 -20.54 6.31 0.42
CA ALA A 32 -21.15 5.17 1.11
C ALA A 32 -20.11 4.04 1.30
N PRO A 33 -20.29 3.17 2.31
CA PRO A 33 -19.41 2.01 2.48
C PRO A 33 -19.38 1.14 1.21
N PRO A 34 -18.25 0.47 0.92
CA PRO A 34 -18.09 -0.31 -0.31
C PRO A 34 -19.17 -1.38 -0.42
N ARG A 35 -19.77 -1.51 -1.61
CA ARG A 35 -20.85 -2.46 -1.91
C ARG A 35 -20.45 -3.92 -1.60
N PHE A 36 -19.17 -4.23 -1.79
CA PHE A 36 -18.59 -5.53 -1.47
C PHE A 36 -17.53 -5.36 -0.39
N ARG A 37 -17.71 -6.07 0.73
CA ARG A 37 -16.72 -6.07 1.81
C ARG A 37 -15.55 -6.95 1.38
N TYR A 38 -14.36 -6.35 1.32
CA TYR A 38 -13.14 -7.10 1.09
C TYR A 38 -12.86 -8.06 2.25
N SER A 39 -12.63 -9.33 1.93
CA SER A 39 -12.12 -10.30 2.90
C SER A 39 -10.70 -9.95 3.32
N PHE A 40 -10.25 -10.43 4.48
CA PHE A 40 -8.88 -10.21 4.96
C PHE A 40 -7.83 -10.65 3.93
N VAL A 41 -8.06 -11.81 3.31
CA VAL A 41 -7.19 -12.36 2.25
C VAL A 41 -7.15 -11.42 1.04
N GLN A 42 -8.29 -10.90 0.58
CA GLN A 42 -8.32 -9.97 -0.55
C GLN A 42 -7.57 -8.67 -0.26
N LYS A 43 -7.64 -8.16 0.98
CA LYS A 43 -6.87 -6.98 1.39
C LYS A 43 -5.36 -7.23 1.34
N ILE A 44 -4.91 -8.39 1.79
CA ILE A 44 -3.49 -8.78 1.71
C ILE A 44 -3.07 -8.95 0.25
N LEU A 45 -3.89 -9.59 -0.58
CA LEU A 45 -3.54 -9.83 -1.99
C LEU A 45 -3.44 -8.52 -2.78
N MET A 46 -4.41 -7.61 -2.62
CA MET A 46 -4.43 -6.33 -3.33
C MET A 46 -3.35 -5.36 -2.81
N GLY A 47 -3.12 -5.32 -1.50
CA GLY A 47 -2.09 -4.46 -0.90
C GLY A 47 -0.71 -5.10 -0.91
N GLY A 48 -0.51 -6.11 -0.07
CA GLY A 48 0.79 -6.77 0.10
C GLY A 48 1.23 -7.56 -1.13
N GLY A 49 0.31 -8.23 -1.82
CA GLY A 49 0.64 -9.01 -3.02
C GLY A 49 1.15 -8.15 -4.17
N SER A 50 0.59 -6.96 -4.39
CA SER A 50 1.06 -6.05 -5.45
C SER A 50 2.47 -5.51 -5.17
N ILE A 51 2.78 -5.17 -3.91
CA ILE A 51 4.12 -4.75 -3.47
C ILE A 51 5.12 -5.90 -3.62
N LEU A 52 4.73 -7.12 -3.24
CA LEU A 52 5.58 -8.30 -3.35
C LEU A 52 6.01 -8.56 -4.80
N VAL A 53 5.07 -8.52 -5.75
CA VAL A 53 5.37 -8.71 -7.18
C VAL A 53 6.32 -7.63 -7.70
N MET A 54 6.08 -6.37 -7.30
CA MET A 54 6.95 -5.25 -7.67
C MET A 54 8.39 -5.40 -7.16
N MET A 55 8.61 -6.13 -6.06
CA MET A 55 9.93 -6.40 -5.49
C MET A 55 10.57 -7.70 -6.02
N ILE A 56 9.78 -8.75 -6.29
CA ILE A 56 10.30 -10.03 -6.78
C ILE A 56 10.94 -9.88 -8.16
N ILE A 57 10.29 -9.17 -9.08
CA ILE A 57 10.78 -9.00 -10.47
C ILE A 57 12.18 -8.37 -10.52
N PRO A 58 12.46 -7.21 -9.87
CA PRO A 58 13.79 -6.62 -9.89
C PRO A 58 14.84 -7.47 -9.16
N LEU A 59 14.49 -8.15 -8.06
CA LEU A 59 15.41 -9.06 -7.38
C LEU A 59 15.77 -10.25 -8.26
N TRP A 60 14.78 -10.86 -8.91
CA TRP A 60 15.00 -11.97 -9.82
C TRP A 60 15.84 -11.55 -11.05
N GLY A 61 15.60 -10.36 -11.58
CA GLY A 61 16.43 -9.76 -12.63
C GLY A 61 17.88 -9.58 -12.16
N LEU A 62 18.09 -9.04 -10.97
CA LEU A 62 19.44 -8.82 -10.41
C LEU A 62 20.20 -10.14 -10.21
N PHE A 63 19.53 -11.20 -9.74
CA PHE A 63 20.16 -12.52 -9.59
C PHE A 63 20.35 -13.26 -10.92
N SER A 64 19.54 -12.96 -11.94
CA SER A 64 19.68 -13.56 -13.28
C SER A 64 20.71 -12.85 -14.15
N MET A 65 21.06 -11.60 -13.83
CA MET A 65 22.03 -10.80 -14.59
C MET A 65 23.40 -11.46 -14.78
N PRO A 66 24.03 -12.09 -13.77
CA PRO A 66 25.32 -12.76 -13.95
C PRO A 66 25.26 -13.89 -14.98
N SER A 67 24.20 -14.71 -14.94
CA SER A 67 24.00 -15.80 -15.90
C SER A 67 23.72 -15.28 -17.31
N TRP A 68 23.00 -14.17 -17.44
CA TRP A 68 22.72 -13.56 -18.74
C TRP A 68 23.94 -12.86 -19.35
N ALA A 69 24.69 -12.13 -18.53
CA ALA A 69 25.94 -11.48 -18.91
C ALA A 69 26.96 -12.50 -19.41
N ASP A 70 27.15 -13.60 -18.69
CA ASP A 70 28.11 -14.65 -19.07
C ASP A 70 27.77 -15.30 -20.43
N LYS A 71 26.48 -15.56 -20.68
CA LYS A 71 25.99 -16.14 -21.94
C LYS A 71 26.17 -15.23 -23.16
N HIS A 72 26.17 -13.91 -22.97
CA HIS A 72 26.12 -12.96 -24.10
C HIS A 72 27.37 -12.08 -24.26
N GLN A 73 28.13 -11.80 -23.20
CA GLN A 73 29.29 -10.90 -23.30
C GLN A 73 30.57 -11.56 -23.80
N ARG A 74 30.61 -12.90 -23.98
CA ARG A 74 31.82 -13.63 -24.43
C ARG A 74 33.09 -13.16 -23.71
N LEU A 75 32.97 -12.71 -22.45
CA LEU A 75 34.09 -12.45 -21.56
C LEU A 75 34.60 -13.83 -21.18
N GLY A 76 35.38 -14.40 -22.10
CA GLY A 76 35.62 -15.83 -22.15
C GLY A 76 36.15 -16.33 -20.82
N LYS A 77 35.42 -17.26 -20.21
CA LYS A 77 35.95 -18.34 -19.37
C LYS A 77 37.16 -17.96 -18.50
N SER A 78 37.17 -16.79 -17.88
CA SER A 78 38.33 -16.32 -17.09
C SER A 78 38.02 -16.24 -15.60
N ASN A 79 36.82 -16.62 -15.18
CA ASN A 79 36.48 -16.88 -13.79
C ASN A 79 35.71 -18.21 -13.67
N VAL A 80 36.16 -19.23 -14.41
CA VAL A 80 35.84 -20.61 -14.05
C VAL A 80 36.58 -20.85 -12.73
N VAL A 81 35.89 -20.58 -11.63
CA VAL A 81 36.07 -21.41 -10.44
C VAL A 81 35.88 -22.83 -10.94
N GLU A 82 36.94 -23.62 -10.83
CA GLU A 82 36.92 -25.08 -10.98
C GLU A 82 35.68 -25.64 -10.27
N GLU A 83 34.68 -26.05 -11.03
CA GLU A 83 33.72 -27.05 -10.57
C GLU A 83 33.50 -28.02 -11.74
N GLU A 84 34.42 -28.99 -11.81
CA GLU A 84 34.12 -30.40 -12.04
C GLU A 84 33.19 -30.73 -13.23
N GLU A 85 33.67 -30.50 -14.46
CA GLU A 85 33.18 -31.27 -15.60
C GLU A 85 34.01 -32.56 -15.69
N SER A 86 33.50 -33.65 -15.11
CA SER A 86 34.02 -34.99 -15.38
C SER A 86 33.87 -35.29 -16.88
N PRO A 87 34.91 -35.81 -17.55
CA PRO A 87 34.86 -36.01 -19.00
C PRO A 87 33.76 -37.01 -19.37
N PRO A 88 33.06 -36.80 -20.52
CA PRO A 88 32.02 -37.71 -20.97
C PRO A 88 32.61 -39.11 -21.18
N PRO A 89 31.93 -40.18 -20.76
CA PRO A 89 32.43 -41.54 -20.91
C PRO A 89 32.65 -41.86 -22.39
N GLU A 90 33.87 -42.26 -22.75
CA GLU A 90 34.18 -42.79 -24.06
C GLU A 90 33.29 -44.02 -24.31
N THR A 91 32.48 -43.94 -25.36
CA THR A 91 31.70 -45.08 -25.84
C THR A 91 32.69 -45.98 -26.56
N GLU A 92 33.23 -46.98 -25.87
CA GLU A 92 33.95 -48.08 -26.52
C GLU A 92 32.92 -49.00 -27.20
N GLU A 93 32.97 -49.01 -28.53
CA GLU A 93 32.27 -49.98 -29.38
C GLU A 93 33.00 -51.34 -29.30
N GLU A 94 32.32 -52.38 -28.82
CA GLU A 94 32.51 -53.78 -29.24
C GLU A 94 31.16 -54.53 -29.28
#